data_AF-A0A377XP62-F1
#
_entry.id   AF-A0A377XP62-F1
#
_cell.length_a   1.000
_cell.length_b   1.000
_cell.length_c   1.000
_cell.angle_alpha   90.00
_cell.angle_beta   90.00
_cell.angle_gamma   90.00
#
_symmetry.space_group_name_H-M   'P 1'
#
loop_
_entity.id
_entity.type
_entity.pdbx_description
1 polymer ?
#
loop_
_entity_poly.entity_id
_entity_poly.type
_entity_poly.pdbx_seq_one_letter_code
_entity_poly.pdbx_strand_id
1 'polypeptide(L)' 'MLKTENARPTSWIYIDARDRDMVSVVHDLQQAIGKEVKLKPGISVSYSGQFELLERANQKLKLMVR' A
#
# COMPACT_ATOMS: atom_id res chain seq x y z
N MET A 1 -10.58 -15.01 13.10
CA MET A 1 -11.61 -14.31 12.29
C MET A 1 -11.15 -14.34 10.84
N LEU A 2 -11.91 -14.95 9.92
CA LEU A 2 -11.65 -14.76 8.49
C LEU A 2 -12.04 -13.33 8.14
N LYS A 3 -11.05 -12.50 7.78
CA LYS A 3 -11.31 -11.19 7.19
C LYS A 3 -11.42 -11.39 5.68
N THR A 4 -12.56 -11.01 5.11
CA THR A 4 -12.82 -11.04 3.67
C THR A 4 -12.95 -9.62 3.15
N GLU A 5 -12.21 -9.30 2.09
CA GLU A 5 -12.34 -8.05 1.34
C GLU A 5 -12.61 -8.43 -0.12
N ASN A 6 -13.71 -7.96 -0.71
CA ASN A 6 -14.13 -8.34 -2.08
C ASN A 6 -14.25 -9.87 -2.30
N ALA A 7 -14.77 -10.60 -1.32
CA ALA A 7 -14.90 -12.07 -1.32
C ALA A 7 -13.58 -12.85 -1.44
N ARG A 8 -12.43 -12.18 -1.23
CA ARG A 8 -11.12 -12.82 -1.10
C ARG A 8 -10.69 -12.81 0.36
N PRO A 9 -10.13 -13.92 0.90
CA PRO A 9 -9.51 -13.90 2.22
C PRO A 9 -8.35 -12.90 2.24
N THR A 10 -8.40 -11.94 3.15
CA THR A 10 -7.40 -10.88 3.26
C THR A 10 -6.80 -10.90 4.66
N SER A 11 -5.47 -10.75 4.71
CA SER A 11 -4.75 -10.50 5.96
C SER A 11 -4.29 -9.04 5.97
N TRP A 12 -4.46 -8.36 7.10
CA TRP A 12 -3.99 -6.99 7.27
C TRP A 12 -2.71 -6.99 8.09
N ILE A 13 -1.72 -6.27 7.60
CA ILE A 13 -0.45 -6.03 8.28
C ILE A 13 -0.43 -4.55 8.68
N TYR A 14 -0.52 -4.27 9.98
CA TYR A 14 -0.44 -2.91 10.49
C TYR A 14 1.03 -2.54 10.70
N ILE A 15 1.43 -1.42 10.09
CA ILE A 15 2.81 -0.91 10.16
C ILE A 15 2.74 0.47 10.81
N ASP A 16 3.51 0.65 11.88
CA ASP A 16 3.65 1.93 12.57
C ASP A 16 5.06 2.48 12.29
N ALA A 17 5.13 3.65 11.67
CA ALA A 17 6.35 4.36 11.36
C ALA A 17 6.25 5.78 11.94
N ARG A 18 6.98 6.04 13.01
CA ARG A 18 6.85 7.29 13.79
C ARG A 18 7.89 8.35 13.45
N ASP A 19 9.02 7.95 12.86
CA ASP A 19 10.18 8.82 12.64
C ASP A 19 10.51 9.05 11.16
N ARG A 20 9.66 8.58 10.24
CA ARG A 20 9.86 8.70 8.78
C ARG A 20 8.58 9.11 8.08
N ASP A 21 8.74 9.75 6.92
CA ASP A 21 7.62 10.15 6.08
C ASP A 21 6.90 8.91 5.51
N MET A 22 5.57 8.94 5.58
CA MET A 22 4.73 7.82 5.18
C MET A 22 4.93 7.40 3.72
N VAL A 23 5.16 8.36 2.82
CA VAL A 23 5.32 8.08 1.38
C VAL A 23 6.61 7.30 1.12
N SER A 24 7.74 7.73 1.68
CA SER A 24 9.00 7.01 1.50
C SER A 24 8.96 5.65 2.19
N VAL A 25 8.31 5.52 3.34
CA VAL A 25 8.13 4.21 4.00
C VAL A 25 7.35 3.24 3.11
N VAL A 26 6.22 3.67 2.52
CA VAL A 26 5.46 2.82 1.60
C VAL A 26 6.27 2.48 0.35
N HIS A 27 7.04 3.43 -0.19
CA HIS A 27 7.88 3.19 -1.35
C HIS A 27 9.00 2.17 -1.06
N ASP A 28 9.66 2.29 0.08
CA ASP A 28 10.69 1.36 0.52
C ASP A 28 10.11 -0.05 0.73
N LEU A 29 8.91 -0.14 1.32
CA LEU A 29 8.20 -1.41 1.48
C LEU A 29 7.83 -2.05 0.14
N GLN A 30 7.36 -1.26 -0.82
CA GLN A 30 7.08 -1.76 -2.18
C GLN A 30 8.32 -2.36 -2.84
N GLN A 31 9.46 -1.67 -2.71
CA GLN A 31 10.73 -2.14 -3.25
C GLN A 31 11.25 -3.39 -2.53
N ALA A 32 11.22 -3.40 -1.20
CA ALA A 32 11.67 -4.53 -0.39
C ALA A 32 10.81 -5.77 -0.63
N ILE A 33 9.48 -5.64 -0.59
CA ILE A 33 8.56 -6.75 -0.85
C ILE A 33 8.73 -7.26 -2.29
N GLY A 34 8.86 -6.36 -3.28
CA GLY A 34 9.07 -6.75 -4.67
C GLY A 34 10.38 -7.52 -4.90
N LYS A 35 11.41 -7.26 -4.10
CA LYS A 35 12.73 -7.92 -4.21
C LYS A 35 12.81 -9.21 -3.40
N GLU A 36 12.32 -9.19 -2.16
CA GLU A 36 12.56 -10.24 -1.18
C GLU A 36 11.41 -11.24 -1.08
N VAL A 37 10.19 -10.85 -1.47
CA VAL A 37 9.00 -11.69 -1.34
C VAL A 37 8.55 -12.23 -2.68
N LYS A 38 8.72 -13.54 -2.88
CA LYS A 38 8.10 -14.24 -4.01
C LYS A 38 6.62 -14.51 -3.72
N LEU A 39 5.76 -13.68 -4.30
CA LEU A 39 4.31 -13.87 -4.20
C LEU A 39 3.87 -15.16 -4.88
N LYS A 40 3.07 -15.97 -4.18
CA LYS A 40 2.44 -17.15 -4.78
C LYS A 40 1.37 -16.71 -5.77
N PRO A 41 1.13 -17.46 -6.86
CA PRO A 41 0.05 -17.18 -7.79
C PRO A 41 -1.30 -17.01 -7.06
N GLY A 42 -2.08 -15.99 -7.45
CA GLY A 42 -3.37 -15.68 -6.85
C GLY A 42 -3.32 -14.78 -5.61
N ILE A 43 -2.12 -14.38 -5.15
CA ILE A 43 -1.95 -13.43 -4.05
C ILE A 43 -1.59 -12.05 -4.60
N SER A 44 -2.33 -11.03 -4.16
CA SER A 44 -2.03 -9.63 -4.43
C SER A 44 -1.74 -8.90 -3.12
N VAL A 45 -0.78 -7.97 -3.15
CA VAL A 45 -0.49 -7.06 -2.04
C VAL A 45 -1.01 -5.68 -2.41
N SER A 46 -1.80 -5.08 -1.52
CA SER A 46 -2.26 -3.70 -1.63
C SER A 46 -1.80 -2.89 -0.41
N TYR A 47 -1.44 -1.64 -0.65
CA TYR A 47 -1.04 -0.69 0.39
C TYR A 47 -2.19 0.30 0.58
N SER A 48 -2.83 0.25 1.74
CA SER A 48 -4.04 1.02 2.04
C SER A 48 -3.86 1.83 3.32
N GLY A 49 -4.70 2.84 3.52
CA GLY A 49 -4.69 3.71 4.70
C GLY A 49 -4.55 5.20 4.34
N GLN A 50 -3.91 5.98 5.22
CA GLN A 50 -3.71 7.42 5.01
C GLN A 50 -2.91 7.73 3.72
N PHE A 51 -2.09 6.79 3.26
CA PHE A 51 -1.34 6.89 2.00
C PHE A 51 -2.24 6.96 0.76
N GLU A 52 -3.34 6.20 0.71
CA GLU A 52 -4.22 6.15 -0.48
C GLU A 52 -4.91 7.50 -0.73
N LEU A 53 -5.31 8.18 0.35
CA LEU A 53 -5.88 9.52 0.28
C LEU A 53 -4.85 10.53 -0.25
N LEU A 54 -3.60 10.41 0.19
CA LEU A 54 -2.49 11.27 -0.25
C LEU A 54 -2.16 11.03 -1.73
N GLU A 55 -2.08 9.78 -2.19
CA GLU A 55 -1.86 9.48 -3.61
C GLU A 55 -2.98 10.02 -4.50
N ARG A 56 -4.25 9.83 -4.12
CA ARG A 56 -5.38 10.37 -4.87
C ARG A 56 -5.34 11.90 -4.94
N ALA A 57 -5.02 12.57 -3.84
CA ALA A 57 -4.88 14.03 -3.81
C ALA A 57 -3.76 14.50 -4.74
N ASN A 58 -2.59 13.86 -4.67
CA ASN A 58 -1.45 14.16 -5.54
C ASN A 58 -1.76 13.94 -7.03
N GLN A 59 -2.47 12.85 -7.37
CA GLN A 59 -2.88 12.58 -8.74
C GLN A 59 -3.85 13.66 -9.26
N LYS A 60 -4.84 14.05 -8.44
CA LYS A 60 -5.78 15.13 -8.80
C LYS A 60 -5.09 16.47 -9.01
N LEU A 61 -4.13 16.82 -8.15
CA LEU A 61 -3.34 18.05 -8.30
C LEU A 61 -2.48 18.02 -9.58
N LYS A 62 -1.83 16.89 -9.89
CA LYS A 62 -1.06 16.73 -11.14
C LYS A 62 -1.93 16.85 -12.39
N LEU A 63 -3.16 16.35 -12.36
CA LEU A 63 -4.11 16.47 -13.46
C LEU A 63 -4.55 17.92 -13.70
N MET A 64 -4.62 18.73 -12.65
CA MET A 64 -5.08 20.11 -12.71
C MET A 64 -3.99 21.10 -13.16
N VAL A 65 -2.72 20.72 -13.03
CA VAL A 65 -1.55 21.52 -13.47
C VAL A 65 -1.16 21.22 -14.92
N ARG A 66 -1.98 20.49 -15.67
CA ARG A 66 -1.75 20.15 -17.08
C ARG A 66 -2.64 20.95 -18.04
#